data_AF-A0A655BK26-F1
#
_entry.id   AF-A0A655BK26-F1
#
_cell.length_a   1.000
_cell.length_b   1.000
_cell.length_c   1.000
_cell.angle_alpha   90.00
_cell.angle_beta   90.00
_cell.angle_gamma   90.00
#
_symmetry.space_group_name_H-M   'P 1'
#
loop_
_entity.id
_entity.type
_entity.pdbx_description
1 polymer ?
#
loop_
_entity_poly.entity_id
_entity_poly.type
_entity_poly.pdbx_seq_one_letter_code
_entity_poly.pdbx_strand_id
1 'polypeptide(L)'
;MADAVGSTSQLIKAAKTLPHRQLIVATDRGIFYKMQQAVPEKELLEAPTAGEGATCRSCAHCPWMAMNGLKAIAEGLEQGGAAHEIQVDAALREGALLPLNRMLDFAATLRA
;
A
#
# COMPACT_ATOMS: atom_id res chain seq x y z
N MET A 1 -2.96 19.26 10.91
CA MET A 1 -3.98 18.22 10.66
C MET A 1 -4.01 17.92 9.17
N ALA A 2 -4.42 16.72 8.76
CA ALA A 2 -4.48 16.33 7.34
C ALA A 2 -5.89 16.55 6.77
N ASP A 3 -5.97 16.93 5.49
CA ASP A 3 -7.24 17.15 4.78
C ASP A 3 -7.95 15.85 4.37
N ALA A 4 -7.20 14.75 4.27
CA ALA A 4 -7.72 13.42 4.02
C ALA A 4 -6.89 12.36 4.77
N VAL A 5 -7.56 11.35 5.33
CA VAL A 5 -6.94 10.23 6.04
C VAL A 5 -7.60 8.93 5.60
N GLY A 6 -6.80 7.93 5.21
CA GLY A 6 -7.33 6.63 4.79
C GLY A 6 -6.28 5.72 4.15
N SER A 7 -6.74 4.58 3.65
CA SER A 7 -5.96 3.63 2.86
C SER A 7 -5.40 4.27 1.57
N THR A 8 -4.41 3.62 0.96
CA THR A 8 -3.80 4.04 -0.32
C THR A 8 -4.84 4.30 -1.42
N SER A 9 -5.88 3.47 -1.51
CA SER A 9 -6.98 3.67 -2.47
C SER A 9 -7.81 4.91 -2.16
N GLN A 10 -8.04 5.21 -0.88
CA GLN A 10 -8.73 6.43 -0.45
C GLN A 10 -7.87 7.68 -0.70
N LEU A 11 -6.55 7.61 -0.54
CA LEU A 11 -5.63 8.71 -0.86
C LEU A 11 -5.63 9.02 -2.36
N ILE A 12 -5.59 7.99 -3.22
CA ILE A 12 -5.72 8.17 -4.69
C ILE A 12 -7.05 8.86 -5.03
N LYS A 13 -8.16 8.44 -4.39
CA LYS A 13 -9.47 9.08 -4.59
C LYS A 13 -9.45 10.53 -4.11
N ALA A 14 -8.89 10.80 -2.94
CA ALA A 14 -8.77 12.15 -2.39
C ALA A 14 -7.96 13.07 -3.31
N ALA A 15 -6.86 12.58 -3.88
CA ALA A 15 -6.05 13.34 -4.83
C ALA A 15 -6.85 13.79 -6.06
N LYS A 16 -7.75 12.94 -6.57
CA LYS A 16 -8.67 13.28 -7.68
C LYS A 16 -9.72 14.31 -7.29
N THR A 17 -10.26 14.25 -6.07
CA THR A 17 -11.41 15.06 -5.67
C THR A 17 -11.03 16.40 -5.04
N LEU A 18 -9.87 16.49 -4.37
CA LEU A 18 -9.42 17.73 -3.75
C LEU A 18 -9.15 18.80 -4.82
N PRO A 19 -9.47 20.08 -4.60
CA PRO A 19 -9.30 21.12 -5.60
C PRO A 19 -7.86 21.61 -5.75
N HIS A 20 -6.96 21.22 -4.84
CA HIS A 20 -5.59 21.72 -4.77
C HIS A 20 -4.71 21.16 -5.89
N ARG A 21 -3.87 22.03 -6.48
CA ARG A 21 -2.86 21.65 -7.48
C ARG A 21 -1.65 20.96 -6.87
N GLN A 22 -1.32 21.29 -5.63
CA GLN A 22 -0.22 20.73 -4.85
C GLN A 22 -0.80 19.92 -3.69
N LEU A 23 -0.28 18.71 -3.47
CA LEU A 23 -0.72 17.82 -2.39
C LEU A 23 0.50 17.23 -1.68
N ILE A 24 0.54 17.34 -0.35
CA ILE A 24 1.52 16.65 0.48
C ILE A 24 0.95 15.29 0.86
N VAL A 25 1.69 14.21 0.54
CA VAL A 25 1.24 12.84 0.72
C VAL A 25 2.17 12.12 1.70
N ALA A 26 1.62 11.70 2.84
CA ALA A 26 2.34 11.04 3.92
C ALA A 26 2.07 9.52 3.91
N THR A 27 2.75 8.79 3.03
CA THR A 27 2.71 7.32 2.94
C THR A 27 3.94 6.80 2.18
N ASP A 28 3.99 5.52 1.84
CA ASP A 28 5.12 4.92 1.12
C ASP A 28 5.28 5.52 -0.30
N ARG A 29 6.52 5.82 -0.68
CA ARG A 29 6.88 6.45 -1.96
C ARG A 29 6.40 5.64 -3.18
N GLY A 30 6.27 4.32 -3.09
CA GLY A 30 5.85 3.47 -4.20
C GLY A 30 4.47 3.82 -4.77
N ILE A 31 3.59 4.44 -3.96
CA ILE A 31 2.26 4.84 -4.43
C ILE A 31 2.27 6.05 -5.37
N PHE A 32 3.31 6.90 -5.30
CA PHE A 32 3.37 8.16 -6.06
C PHE A 32 3.25 7.92 -7.57
N TYR A 33 3.82 6.82 -8.07
CA TYR A 33 3.71 6.46 -9.48
C TYR A 33 2.24 6.28 -9.91
N LYS A 34 1.46 5.47 -9.17
CA LYS A 34 0.03 5.26 -9.45
C LYS A 34 -0.81 6.51 -9.18
N MET A 35 -0.47 7.30 -8.15
CA MET A 35 -1.16 8.56 -7.88
C MET A 35 -0.94 9.57 -8.99
N GLN A 36 0.29 9.72 -9.49
CA GLN A 36 0.61 10.64 -10.59
C GLN A 36 -0.10 10.24 -11.89
N GLN A 37 -0.23 8.94 -12.17
CA GLN A 37 -1.05 8.45 -13.29
C GLN A 37 -2.53 8.84 -13.16
N ALA A 38 -3.03 8.89 -11.93
CA ALA A 38 -4.43 9.21 -11.64
C ALA A 38 -4.74 10.71 -11.68
N VAL A 39 -3.74 11.57 -11.45
CA VAL A 39 -3.83 13.05 -11.45
C VAL A 39 -2.60 13.67 -12.12
N PRO A 40 -2.41 13.47 -13.44
CA PRO A 40 -1.18 13.88 -14.14
C PRO A 40 -0.91 15.39 -14.08
N GLU A 41 -1.94 16.20 -13.86
CA GLU A 41 -1.89 17.65 -13.79
C GLU A 41 -1.47 18.21 -12.42
N LYS A 42 -1.41 17.36 -11.39
CA LYS A 42 -1.13 17.77 -10.01
C LYS A 42 0.31 17.49 -9.62
N GLU A 43 0.81 18.32 -8.73
CA GLU A 43 2.11 18.15 -8.09
C GLU A 43 1.92 17.42 -6.76
N LEU A 44 2.52 16.22 -6.67
CA LEU A 44 2.48 15.39 -5.49
C LEU A 44 3.82 15.47 -4.76
N LEU A 45 3.80 15.89 -3.50
CA LEU A 45 4.97 16.09 -2.66
C LEU A 45 5.03 15.01 -1.57
N GLU A 46 6.17 14.34 -1.45
CA GLU A 46 6.43 13.40 -0.36
C GLU A 46 6.51 14.14 0.96
N ALA A 47 5.78 13.68 1.97
CA ALA A 47 5.88 14.25 3.30
C ALA A 47 7.30 14.04 3.86
N PRO A 48 7.89 15.04 4.53
CA PRO A 48 9.23 14.93 5.06
C PRO A 48 9.30 13.81 6.11
N THR A 49 10.25 12.90 5.94
CA THR A 49 10.50 11.76 6.84
C THR A 49 11.57 12.01 7.88
N ALA A 50 12.20 13.20 7.87
CA ALA A 50 13.24 13.62 8.82
C ALA A 50 12.81 14.88 9.59
N GLY A 51 13.06 14.91 10.90
CA GLY A 51 12.70 16.01 11.81
C GLY A 51 12.77 15.59 13.29
N GLU A 52 12.57 16.54 14.23
CA GLU A 52 12.49 16.23 15.67
C GLU A 52 11.38 15.20 15.94
N GLY A 53 11.74 14.06 16.54
CA GLY A 53 10.81 12.94 16.80
C GLY A 53 10.68 11.92 15.67
N ALA A 54 11.34 12.10 14.53
CA ALA A 54 11.35 11.13 13.43
C ALA A 54 12.33 9.97 13.69
N THR A 55 11.96 9.04 14.56
CA THR A 55 12.72 7.77 14.79
C THR A 55 12.55 6.76 13.66
N CYS A 56 11.66 7.04 12.71
CA CYS A 56 11.24 6.09 11.71
C CYS A 56 12.10 6.16 10.46
N ARG A 57 13.14 5.31 10.42
CA ARG A 57 14.06 5.17 9.29
C ARG A 57 13.38 4.63 8.01
N SER A 58 12.15 4.11 8.12
CA SER A 58 11.38 3.48 7.03
C SER A 58 10.09 4.22 6.64
N CYS A 59 9.82 5.43 7.16
CA CYS A 59 8.48 6.02 7.13
C CYS A 59 7.96 6.55 5.77
N ALA A 60 8.72 6.39 4.69
CA ALA A 60 8.19 6.52 3.33
C ALA A 60 8.90 5.59 2.33
N HIS A 61 9.69 4.64 2.84
CA HIS A 61 10.39 3.67 2.01
C HIS A 61 10.45 2.33 2.74
N CYS A 62 9.51 1.45 2.42
CA CYS A 62 9.50 0.09 2.94
C CYS A 62 10.50 -0.78 2.15
N PRO A 63 11.66 -1.18 2.74
CA PRO A 63 12.67 -1.95 2.02
C PRO A 63 12.15 -3.33 1.58
N TRP A 64 11.19 -3.88 2.33
CA TRP A 64 10.60 -5.19 2.05
C TRP A 64 9.72 -5.17 0.80
N MET A 65 8.98 -4.08 0.55
CA MET A 65 8.21 -3.94 -0.69
C MET A 65 9.12 -3.84 -1.92
N ALA A 66 10.32 -3.26 -1.76
CA ALA A 66 11.31 -3.10 -2.82
C ALA A 66 12.08 -4.39 -3.16
N MET A 67 11.85 -5.50 -2.44
CA MET A 67 12.50 -6.78 -2.73
C MET A 67 12.02 -7.43 -4.04
N ASN A 68 10.82 -7.07 -4.51
CA ASN A 68 10.21 -7.65 -5.71
C ASN A 68 10.64 -6.89 -6.97
N GLY A 69 11.90 -7.09 -7.41
CA GLY A 69 12.44 -6.51 -8.64
C GLY A 69 12.08 -7.31 -9.91
N LEU A 70 12.19 -6.69 -11.09
CA LEU A 70 11.83 -7.34 -12.37
C LEU A 70 12.55 -8.67 -12.62
N LYS A 71 13.84 -8.75 -12.29
CA LYS A 71 14.62 -9.99 -12.40
C LYS A 71 14.09 -11.09 -11.50
N ALA A 72 13.86 -10.79 -10.21
CA ALA A 72 13.32 -11.75 -9.25
C ALA A 72 11.90 -12.21 -9.63
N ILE A 73 11.08 -11.31 -10.19
CA ILE A 73 9.75 -11.66 -10.71
C ILE A 73 9.87 -12.60 -11.91
N ALA A 74 10.75 -12.31 -12.87
CA ALA A 74 10.96 -13.17 -14.03
C ALA A 74 11.47 -14.57 -13.61
N GLU A 75 12.48 -14.61 -12.75
CA GLU A 75 13.00 -15.87 -12.18
C GLU A 75 11.91 -16.61 -11.39
N GLY A 76 11.10 -15.89 -10.62
CA GLY A 76 9.96 -16.44 -9.88
C GLY A 76 8.93 -17.13 -10.78
N LEU A 77 8.66 -16.55 -11.95
CA LEU A 77 7.72 -17.10 -12.94
C LEU A 77 8.31 -18.26 -13.74
N GLU A 78 9.59 -18.19 -14.11
CA GLU A 78 10.25 -19.20 -14.95
C GLU A 78 10.70 -20.43 -14.16
N GLN A 79 11.16 -20.23 -12.92
CA GLN A 79 11.92 -21.22 -12.15
C GLN A 79 11.40 -21.36 -10.71
N GLY A 80 10.75 -20.31 -10.19
CA GLY A 80 10.43 -20.16 -8.79
C GLY A 80 9.12 -20.81 -8.33
N GLY A 81 8.31 -21.40 -9.21
CA GLY A 81 6.98 -21.93 -8.87
C GLY A 81 6.96 -22.82 -7.62
N ALA A 82 7.62 -23.98 -7.65
CA ALA A 82 7.72 -24.86 -6.49
C ALA A 82 8.70 -24.34 -5.42
N ALA A 83 9.72 -23.57 -5.81
CA ALA A 83 10.76 -23.08 -4.91
C ALA A 83 10.30 -21.91 -4.01
N HIS A 84 9.24 -21.20 -4.39
CA HIS A 84 8.66 -20.07 -3.67
C HIS A 84 7.20 -20.32 -3.27
N GLU A 85 6.74 -21.58 -3.30
CA GLU A 85 5.40 -21.93 -2.85
C GLU A 85 5.22 -21.58 -1.37
N ILE A 86 4.20 -20.77 -1.07
CA ILE A 86 3.91 -20.38 0.31
C ILE A 86 3.10 -21.49 0.96
N GLN A 87 3.78 -22.27 1.81
CA GLN A 87 3.16 -23.31 2.62
C GLN A 87 2.62 -22.73 3.92
N VAL A 88 1.36 -23.02 4.22
CA VAL A 88 0.70 -22.62 5.47
C VAL A 88 0.10 -23.87 6.09
N ASP A 89 0.36 -24.08 7.39
CA ASP A 89 -0.24 -25.18 8.14
C ASP A 89 -1.77 -25.16 8.05
N ALA A 90 -2.38 -26.33 7.88
CA ALA A 90 -3.81 -26.44 7.62
C ALA A 90 -4.66 -25.91 8.77
N ALA A 91 -4.28 -26.20 10.02
CA ALA A 91 -5.00 -25.72 11.19
C ALA A 91 -4.83 -24.20 11.36
N LEU A 92 -3.63 -23.66 11.10
CA LEU A 92 -3.40 -22.22 11.10
C LEU A 92 -4.24 -21.51 10.02
N ARG A 93 -4.26 -22.05 8.79
CA ARG A 93 -5.06 -21.50 7.68
C ARG A 93 -6.54 -21.43 8.05
N GLU A 94 -7.10 -22.52 8.59
CA GLU A 94 -8.51 -22.57 9.00
C GLU A 94 -8.81 -21.61 10.14
N GLY A 95 -7.93 -21.53 11.15
CA GLY A 95 -8.05 -20.57 12.23
C GLY A 95 -8.02 -19.12 11.74
N ALA A 96 -7.14 -18.80 10.77
CA ALA A 96 -7.01 -17.47 10.19
C ALA A 96 -8.19 -17.06 9.29
N LEU A 97 -8.90 -18.04 8.68
CA LEU A 97 -10.08 -17.76 7.86
C LEU A 97 -11.25 -17.19 8.69
N LEU A 98 -11.38 -17.58 9.95
CA LEU A 98 -12.49 -17.12 10.80
C LEU A 98 -12.50 -15.58 11.00
N PRO A 99 -11.42 -14.92 11.48
CA PRO A 99 -11.40 -13.47 11.61
C PRO A 99 -11.41 -12.76 10.24
N LEU A 100 -10.79 -13.35 9.21
CA LEU A 100 -10.80 -12.79 7.86
C LEU A 100 -12.23 -12.71 7.29
N ASN A 101 -13.00 -13.79 7.39
CA ASN A 101 -14.38 -13.82 6.92
C ASN A 101 -15.26 -12.84 7.71
N ARG A 102 -15.11 -12.77 9.03
CA ARG A 102 -15.82 -11.76 9.86
C ARG A 102 -15.53 -10.33 9.40
N MET A 103 -14.29 -10.01 9.05
CA MET A 103 -13.91 -8.70 8.53
C MET A 103 -14.59 -8.41 7.19
N LEU A 104 -14.62 -9.40 6.28
CA LEU A 104 -15.24 -9.27 4.95
C LEU A 104 -16.76 -9.15 5.04
N ASP A 105 -17.41 -9.97 5.86
CA ASP A 105 -18.85 -9.94 6.11
C ASP A 105 -19.26 -8.58 6.70
N PHE A 106 -18.51 -8.11 7.69
CA PHE A 106 -18.73 -6.79 8.26
C PHE A 106 -18.56 -5.68 7.21
N ALA A 107 -17.48 -5.71 6.42
CA ALA A 107 -17.26 -4.73 5.36
C ALA A 107 -18.38 -4.72 4.30
N ALA A 108 -19.01 -5.87 4.01
CA ALA A 108 -20.16 -5.96 3.11
C ALA A 108 -21.39 -5.25 3.68
N THR A 109 -21.63 -5.33 4.99
CA THR A 109 -22.74 -4.60 5.64
C THR A 109 -22.58 -3.08 5.60
N LEU A 110 -21.35 -2.56 5.51
CA LEU A 110 -21.08 -1.12 5.40
C LEU A 110 -21.28 -0.56 3.98
N ARG A 111 -21.45 -1.42 2.97
CA ARG A 111 -21.65 -1.03 1.56
C ARG A 111 -23.10 -1.17 1.10
N ALA A 112 -23.97 -1.76 1.92
CA ALA A 112 -25.41 -1.86 1.71
C ALA A 112 -26.10 -0.57 2.15
#